data_AF-A0A950Q9A5-F1
#
_entry.id   AF-A0A950Q9A5-F1
#
_cell.length_a   1.000
_cell.length_b   1.000
_cell.length_c   1.000
_cell.angle_alpha   90.00
_cell.angle_beta   90.00
_cell.angle_gamma   90.00
#
_symmetry.space_group_name_H-M   'P 1'
#
loop_
_entity.id
_entity.type
_entity.pdbx_description
1 polymer ?
#
loop_
_entity_poly.entity_id
_entity_poly.type
_entity_poly.pdbx_seq_one_letter_code
_entity_poly.pdbx_strand_id
1 'polypeptide(L)'
;MATFVNTPAAADVAADKAASLLADYAAVRRYSEALAAPLSAEDQNIQPMPDASPTKWHLAHTTWFFETVVLGKFAPGYRPFDERYAYLFNSYYEGLGPRHPRPRRGMLSRPSVADIGE
;
A
#
# COMPACT_ATOMS: atom_id res chain seq x y z
N MET A 1 16.73 -49.35 12.41
CA MET A 1 16.27 -48.07 12.98
C MET A 1 15.61 -47.28 11.87
N ALA A 2 14.28 -47.23 11.83
CA ALA A 2 13.55 -46.44 10.84
C ALA A 2 13.44 -45.00 11.36
N THR A 3 14.09 -44.06 10.68
CA THR A 3 13.96 -42.63 10.93
C THR A 3 12.57 -42.21 10.47
N PHE A 4 11.67 -41.90 11.40
CA PHE A 4 10.39 -41.28 11.08
C PHE A 4 10.66 -39.87 10.57
N VAL A 5 10.43 -39.65 9.28
CA VAL A 5 10.36 -38.30 8.71
C VAL A 5 9.02 -37.73 9.15
N ASN A 6 9.04 -36.79 10.10
CA ASN A 6 7.84 -36.12 10.55
C ASN A 6 7.42 -35.12 9.46
N THR A 7 6.39 -35.47 8.69
CA THR A 7 5.79 -34.54 7.73
C THR A 7 5.07 -33.44 8.52
N PRO A 8 5.39 -32.16 8.29
CA PRO A 8 4.76 -31.06 9.03
C PRO A 8 3.25 -31.05 8.80
N ALA A 9 2.48 -30.70 9.84
CA ALA A 9 1.04 -30.59 9.73
C ALA A 9 0.67 -29.45 8.78
N ALA A 10 -0.48 -29.53 8.11
CA ALA A 10 -0.93 -28.50 7.18
C ALA A 10 -1.03 -27.09 7.82
N ALA A 11 -1.30 -27.04 9.13
CA ALA A 11 -1.31 -25.80 9.91
C ALA A 11 0.09 -25.18 10.05
N ASP A 12 1.12 -26.01 10.26
CA ASP A 12 2.51 -25.55 10.35
C ASP A 12 2.99 -24.99 9.01
N VAL A 13 2.64 -25.68 7.91
CA VAL A 13 2.97 -25.23 6.55
C VAL A 13 2.26 -23.89 6.23
N ALA A 14 1.01 -23.72 6.66
CA ALA A 14 0.28 -22.48 6.46
C ALA A 14 0.86 -21.31 7.30
N ALA A 15 1.28 -21.60 8.53
CA ALA A 15 1.93 -20.63 9.42
C ALA A 15 3.29 -20.17 8.85
N ASP A 16 4.11 -21.10 8.37
CA ASP A 16 5.39 -20.79 7.72
C ASP A 16 5.18 -19.94 6.46
N LYS A 17 4.19 -20.29 5.65
CA LYS A 17 3.84 -19.50 4.47
C LYS A 17 3.38 -18.08 4.83
N ALA A 18 2.55 -17.95 5.87
CA ALA A 18 2.09 -16.64 6.33
C ALA A 18 3.27 -15.79 6.85
N ALA A 19 4.19 -16.39 7.60
CA ALA A 19 5.40 -15.72 8.07
C ALA A 19 6.30 -15.25 6.92
N SER A 20 6.49 -16.11 5.90
CA SER A 20 7.25 -15.75 4.70
C SER A 20 6.59 -14.58 3.94
N LEU A 21 5.28 -14.64 3.70
CA LEU A 21 4.55 -13.57 3.01
C LEU A 21 4.59 -12.25 3.79
N LEU A 22 4.54 -12.31 5.12
CA LEU A 22 4.67 -11.13 5.97
C LEU A 22 6.06 -10.51 5.86
N ALA A 23 7.11 -11.34 5.84
CA ALA A 23 8.49 -10.88 5.66
C ALA A 23 8.69 -10.21 4.28
N ASP A 24 8.17 -10.84 3.22
CA ASP A 24 8.22 -10.30 1.85
C ASP A 24 7.44 -8.99 1.72
N TYR A 25 6.21 -8.95 2.27
CA TYR A 25 5.40 -7.74 2.34
C TYR A 25 6.18 -6.61 3.02
N ALA A 26 6.72 -6.86 4.21
CA ALA A 26 7.46 -5.85 4.96
C ALA A 26 8.73 -5.38 4.21
N ALA A 27 9.43 -6.28 3.52
CA ALA A 27 10.60 -5.92 2.72
C ALA A 27 10.25 -5.00 1.54
N VAL A 28 9.17 -5.31 0.81
CA VAL A 28 8.71 -4.49 -0.32
C VAL A 28 8.19 -3.13 0.14
N ARG A 29 7.49 -3.07 1.27
CA ARG A 29 7.03 -1.80 1.88
C ARG A 29 8.22 -0.90 2.25
N ARG A 30 9.19 -1.43 3.01
CA ARG A 30 10.40 -0.69 3.38
C ARG A 30 11.20 -0.22 2.17
N TYR A 31 11.24 -1.01 1.10
CA TYR A 31 11.93 -0.60 -0.12
C TYR A 31 11.29 0.63 -0.76
N SER A 32 9.95 0.70 -0.76
CA SER A 32 9.23 1.87 -1.28
C SER A 32 9.51 3.13 -0.44
N GLU A 33 9.54 3.00 0.88
CA GLU A 33 9.89 4.06 1.82
C GLU A 33 11.35 4.51 1.64
N ALA A 34 12.29 3.57 1.49
CA ALA A 34 13.71 3.87 1.27
C ALA A 34 13.97 4.66 -0.03
N LEU A 35 13.20 4.40 -1.09
CA LEU A 35 13.27 5.19 -2.33
C LEU A 35 12.77 6.63 -2.15
N ALA A 36 11.79 6.85 -1.25
CA ALA A 36 11.23 8.16 -0.96
C ALA A 36 12.01 8.94 0.12
N ALA A 37 12.73 8.24 0.99
CA ALA A 37 13.47 8.79 2.14
C ALA A 37 14.37 10.01 1.84
N PRO A 38 15.11 10.09 0.70
CA PRO A 38 15.95 11.26 0.44
C PRO A 38 15.19 12.49 -0.04
N LEU A 39 13.88 12.41 -0.28
CA LEU A 39 13.08 13.48 -0.88
C LEU A 39 12.41 14.35 0.19
N SER A 40 12.51 15.67 0.04
CA SER A 40 11.79 16.62 0.89
C SER A 40 10.26 16.54 0.67
N ALA A 41 9.49 17.16 1.57
CA ALA A 41 8.04 17.21 1.41
C ALA A 41 7.63 17.93 0.12
N GLU A 42 8.39 18.94 -0.28
CA GLU A 42 8.23 19.71 -1.51
C GLU A 42 8.48 18.82 -2.74
N ASP A 43 9.59 18.07 -2.76
CA ASP A 43 9.94 17.15 -3.86
C ASP A 43 8.83 16.10 -4.08
N GLN A 44 8.31 15.56 -2.97
CA GLN A 44 7.30 14.50 -3.01
C GLN A 44 5.91 14.97 -3.46
N ASN A 45 5.67 16.28 -3.64
CA ASN A 45 4.40 16.84 -4.06
C ASN A 45 4.34 17.22 -5.56
N ILE A 46 5.48 17.25 -6.26
CA ILE A 46 5.54 17.72 -7.65
C ILE A 46 4.91 16.70 -8.63
N GLN A 47 4.18 17.23 -9.61
CA GLN A 47 3.71 16.48 -10.78
C GLN A 47 4.18 17.20 -12.05
N PRO A 48 5.34 16.82 -12.63
CA PRO A 48 5.96 17.58 -13.72
C PRO A 48 5.21 17.45 -15.05
N MET A 49 4.48 16.36 -15.24
CA MET A 49 3.65 16.10 -16.42
C MET A 49 2.46 15.21 -16.03
N PRO A 50 1.36 15.20 -16.81
CA PRO A 50 0.18 14.39 -16.49
C PRO A 50 0.46 12.89 -16.31
N ASP A 51 1.55 12.41 -16.91
CA ASP A 51 1.92 11.00 -16.81
C ASP A 51 2.63 10.60 -15.52
N ALA A 52 3.32 11.55 -14.88
CA ALA A 52 3.93 11.36 -13.58
C ALA A 52 2.89 11.54 -12.47
N SER A 53 3.15 10.96 -11.29
CA SER A 53 2.41 11.26 -10.06
C SER A 53 3.39 11.66 -8.95
N PRO A 54 2.95 12.49 -7.98
CA PRO A 54 3.80 12.83 -6.84
C PRO A 54 4.25 11.58 -6.07
N THR A 55 5.48 11.57 -5.55
CA THR A 55 6.00 10.44 -4.76
C THR A 55 5.08 10.11 -3.59
N LYS A 56 4.59 11.13 -2.87
CA LYS A 56 3.65 10.90 -1.76
C LYS A 56 2.36 10.23 -2.22
N TRP A 57 1.90 10.53 -3.44
CA TRP A 57 0.73 9.87 -4.01
C TRP A 57 1.01 8.38 -4.28
N HIS A 58 2.23 8.03 -4.72
CA HIS A 58 2.62 6.62 -4.90
C HIS A 58 2.66 5.84 -3.57
N LEU A 59 3.22 6.43 -2.51
CA LEU A 59 3.25 5.81 -1.18
C LEU A 59 1.83 5.54 -0.67
N ALA A 60 0.95 6.54 -0.73
CA ALA A 60 -0.44 6.38 -0.32
C ALA A 60 -1.23 5.41 -1.23
N HIS A 61 -1.03 5.46 -2.55
CA HIS A 61 -1.73 4.60 -3.51
C HIS A 61 -1.46 3.11 -3.27
N THR A 62 -0.21 2.75 -2.99
CA THR A 62 0.13 1.35 -2.71
C THR A 62 -0.48 0.88 -1.38
N THR A 63 -0.59 1.74 -0.37
CA THR A 63 -1.32 1.45 0.88
C THR A 63 -2.82 1.28 0.62
N TRP A 64 -3.42 2.22 -0.12
CA TRP A 64 -4.83 2.19 -0.52
C TRP A 64 -5.20 0.89 -1.22
N PHE A 65 -4.29 0.34 -2.05
CA PHE A 65 -4.52 -0.93 -2.71
C PHE A 65 -4.76 -2.05 -1.69
N PHE A 66 -3.86 -2.26 -0.72
CA PHE A 66 -4.04 -3.28 0.32
C PHE A 66 -5.27 -3.02 1.19
N GLU A 67 -5.49 -1.76 1.58
CA GLU A 67 -6.67 -1.37 2.35
C GLU A 67 -7.97 -1.73 1.62
N THR A 68 -8.10 -1.36 0.36
CA THR A 68 -9.35 -1.48 -0.40
C THR A 68 -9.57 -2.91 -0.91
N VAL A 69 -8.53 -3.54 -1.46
CA VAL A 69 -8.69 -4.81 -2.18
C VAL A 69 -8.42 -6.04 -1.32
N VAL A 70 -7.72 -5.88 -0.19
CA VAL A 70 -7.44 -6.97 0.75
C VAL A 70 -8.21 -6.76 2.05
N LEU A 71 -7.90 -5.72 2.82
CA LEU A 71 -8.45 -5.55 4.17
C LEU A 71 -9.97 -5.33 4.14
N GLY A 72 -10.45 -4.39 3.32
CA GLY A 72 -11.89 -4.11 3.21
C GLY A 72 -12.73 -5.29 2.72
N LYS A 73 -12.11 -6.28 2.03
CA LYS A 73 -12.81 -7.47 1.53
C LYS A 73 -12.71 -8.68 2.46
N PHE A 74 -11.56 -8.85 3.11
CA PHE A 74 -11.22 -10.12 3.77
C PHE A 74 -10.96 -9.99 5.27
N ALA A 75 -10.84 -8.79 5.82
CA ALA A 75 -10.68 -8.57 7.27
C ALA A 75 -12.03 -8.19 7.91
N PRO A 76 -12.64 -9.09 8.70
CA PRO A 76 -13.93 -8.83 9.34
C PRO A 76 -13.88 -7.60 10.24
N GLY A 77 -14.85 -6.69 10.09
CA GLY A 77 -14.95 -5.48 10.91
C GLY A 77 -13.91 -4.40 10.61
N TYR A 78 -13.15 -4.52 9.51
CA TYR A 78 -12.20 -3.49 9.11
C TYR A 78 -12.89 -2.15 8.84
N ARG A 79 -12.28 -1.08 9.35
CA ARG A 79 -12.70 0.30 9.09
C ARG A 79 -11.60 1.01 8.30
N PRO A 80 -11.93 1.75 7.23
CA PRO A 80 -10.95 2.56 6.52
C PRO A 80 -10.21 3.49 7.47
N PHE A 81 -8.91 3.68 7.24
CA PHE A 81 -8.09 4.65 7.97
C PHE A 81 -8.66 6.06 7.83
N ASP A 82 -9.03 6.44 6.61
CA ASP A 82 -9.72 7.68 6.29
C ASP A 82 -10.60 7.47 5.06
N GLU A 83 -11.91 7.70 5.19
CA GLU A 83 -12.87 7.46 4.11
C GLU A 83 -12.58 8.28 2.84
N ARG A 84 -11.89 9.42 2.97
CA ARG A 84 -11.50 10.28 1.84
C ARG A 84 -10.42 9.64 0.97
N TYR A 85 -9.60 8.77 1.55
CA TYR A 85 -8.45 8.18 0.86
C TYR A 85 -8.87 7.24 -0.28
N ALA A 86 -10.07 6.64 -0.18
CA ALA A 86 -10.66 5.85 -1.25
C ALA A 86 -10.77 6.64 -2.57
N TYR A 87 -11.19 7.90 -2.50
CA TYR A 87 -11.29 8.79 -3.66
C TYR A 87 -9.93 9.32 -4.12
N LEU A 88 -9.08 9.73 -3.18
CA LEU A 88 -7.81 10.41 -3.48
C LEU A 88 -6.78 9.47 -4.14
N PHE A 89 -6.80 8.19 -3.77
CA PHE A 89 -5.74 7.25 -4.12
C PHE A 89 -6.18 6.11 -5.04
N ASN A 90 -7.44 6.06 -5.47
CA ASN A 90 -7.84 5.19 -6.58
C ASN A 90 -7.15 5.63 -7.88
N SER A 91 -6.46 4.70 -8.54
CA SER A 91 -5.71 4.97 -9.77
C SER A 91 -6.62 5.08 -11.00
N TYR A 92 -7.43 4.04 -11.23
CA TYR A 92 -8.27 3.85 -12.42
C TYR A 92 -9.35 2.77 -12.24
N TYR A 93 -9.58 2.29 -11.01
CA TYR A 93 -10.53 1.21 -10.76
C TYR A 93 -11.95 1.78 -10.69
N GLU A 94 -12.61 1.90 -11.85
CA GLU A 94 -13.96 2.45 -11.96
C GLU A 94 -14.99 1.64 -11.14
N GLY A 95 -14.81 0.33 -11.04
CA GLY A 95 -15.66 -0.55 -10.20
C GLY A 95 -15.49 -0.34 -8.69
N LEU A 96 -14.46 0.41 -8.26
CA LEU A 96 -14.22 0.76 -6.85
C LEU A 96 -14.68 2.19 -6.53
N GLY A 97 -15.28 2.91 -7.49
CA GLY A 97 -15.84 4.24 -7.31
C GLY A 97 -15.03 5.36 -7.97
N PRO A 98 -15.48 6.62 -7.79
CA PRO A 98 -14.85 7.78 -8.41
C PRO A 98 -13.42 8.03 -7.89
N ARG A 99 -12.66 8.85 -8.62
CA ARG A 99 -11.26 9.14 -8.31
C ARG A 99 -10.88 10.60 -8.50
N HIS A 100 -9.87 11.06 -7.77
CA HIS A 100 -9.23 12.35 -8.03
C HIS A 100 -8.60 12.36 -9.43
N PRO A 101 -8.80 13.40 -10.25
CA PRO A 101 -8.25 13.47 -11.60
C PRO A 101 -6.73 13.31 -11.63
N ARG A 102 -6.23 12.34 -12.39
CA ARG A 102 -4.80 12.04 -12.52
C ARG A 102 -3.94 13.28 -12.83
N PRO A 103 -4.31 14.18 -13.77
CA PRO A 103 -3.49 15.36 -14.07
C PRO A 103 -3.44 16.42 -12.95
N ARG A 104 -4.21 16.23 -11.87
CA ARG A 104 -4.31 17.17 -10.75
C ARG A 104 -3.79 16.58 -9.44
N ARG A 105 -3.09 15.44 -9.46
CA ARG A 105 -2.55 14.81 -8.24
C ARG A 105 -1.55 15.72 -7.53
N GLY A 106 -0.74 16.49 -8.25
CA GLY A 106 0.19 17.48 -7.69
C GLY A 106 -0.49 18.69 -7.03
N MET A 107 -1.80 18.87 -7.20
CA MET A 107 -2.57 19.93 -6.53
C MET A 107 -3.03 19.55 -5.11
N LEU A 108 -2.78 18.31 -4.68
CA LEU A 108 -3.18 17.81 -3.37
C LEU A 108 -2.13 18.18 -2.31
N SER A 109 -2.23 19.37 -1.72
CA SER A 109 -1.38 19.75 -0.58
C SER A 109 -1.64 18.90 0.68
N ARG A 110 -2.83 18.30 0.77
CA ARG A 110 -3.21 17.31 1.78
C ARG A 110 -3.72 16.02 1.16
N PRO A 111 -3.52 14.87 1.81
CA PRO A 111 -2.71 14.66 3.02
C PRO A 111 -1.22 14.98 2.82
N SER A 112 -0.56 15.40 3.90
CA SER A 112 0.88 15.73 3.91
C SER A 112 1.73 14.46 3.80
N VAL A 113 3.05 14.59 3.61
CA VAL A 113 3.94 13.42 3.62
C VAL A 113 3.84 12.68 4.95
N ALA A 114 3.89 13.39 6.09
CA ALA A 114 3.74 12.81 7.42
C ALA A 114 2.38 12.12 7.66
N ASP A 115 1.32 12.58 7.00
CA ASP A 115 -0.01 11.93 7.06
C ASP A 115 -0.07 10.62 6.25
N ILE A 116 0.85 10.44 5.30
CA ILE A 116 0.92 9.28 4.38
C ILE A 116 1.94 8.24 4.88
N GLY A 117 3.02 8.70 5.50
CA GLY A 117 4.05 7.88 6.11
C GLY A 117 5.11 8.72 6.83
N GLU A 118 5.78 8.09 7.78
CA GLU A 118 7.20 8.33 8.05
C GLU A 118 8.01 7.22 7.38
#